data_AF-A0A1J3JY49-F1
#
_entry.id   AF-A0A1J3JY49-F1
#
_cell.length_a   1.000
_cell.length_b   1.000
_cell.length_c   1.000
_cell.angle_alpha   90.00
_cell.angle_beta   90.00
_cell.angle_gamma   90.00
#
_symmetry.space_group_name_H-M   'P 1'
#
loop_
_entity.id
_entity.type
_entity.pdbx_description
1 polymer ?
#
loop_
_entity_poly.entity_id
_entity_poly.type
_entity_poly.pdbx_seq_one_letter_code
_entity_poly.pdbx_strand_id
1 'polypeptide(L)'
;FFGKVFKPMPPVYHLNLPVLWSHPGLVDLERVKVVHYCIIGSKPWEYTGEEPNMDREDVKMFVKKWWDIYNDESLKFGEALNIWKKFLQNQRS
;
A
#
# COMPACT_ATOMS: atom_id res chain seq x y z
N PHE A 1 -13.93 14.73 27.38
CA PHE A 1 -14.66 15.37 26.26
C PHE A 1 -14.60 14.51 24.99
N PHE A 2 -13.43 14.27 24.41
CA PHE A 2 -13.27 13.63 23.09
C PHE A 2 -13.82 12.20 22.93
N GLY A 3 -13.77 11.33 23.94
CA GLY A 3 -14.27 9.95 23.81
C GLY A 3 -15.77 9.82 23.50
N LYS A 4 -16.57 10.87 23.71
CA LYS A 4 -18.01 10.89 23.37
C LYS A 4 -18.28 11.34 21.93
N VAL A 5 -17.31 11.98 21.28
CA VAL A 5 -17.46 12.59 19.94
C VAL A 5 -16.58 11.89 18.91
N PHE A 6 -15.47 11.31 19.35
CA PHE A 6 -14.53 10.62 18.49
C PHE A 6 -15.15 9.34 17.91
N LYS A 7 -15.21 9.27 16.59
CA LYS A 7 -15.54 8.07 15.84
C LYS A 7 -14.26 7.62 15.12
N PRO A 8 -13.68 6.46 15.45
CA PRO A 8 -12.49 5.98 14.75
C PRO A 8 -12.83 5.77 13.27
N MET A 9 -11.87 6.08 12.38
CA MET A 9 -12.03 5.78 10.96
C MET A 9 -12.08 4.26 10.77
N PRO A 10 -13.07 3.74 10.03
CA PRO A 10 -13.13 2.31 9.75
C PRO A 10 -11.87 1.86 8.99
N PRO A 11 -11.31 0.67 9.29
CA PRO A 11 -10.11 0.15 8.60
C PRO A 11 -10.24 0.10 7.07
N VAL A 12 -11.47 -0.02 6.56
CA VAL A 12 -11.77 0.04 5.13
C VAL A 12 -11.28 1.34 4.46
N TYR A 13 -11.31 2.46 5.17
CA TYR A 13 -10.87 3.78 4.66
C TYR A 13 -9.45 4.14 5.10
N HIS A 14 -8.81 3.33 5.93
CA HIS A 14 -7.47 3.58 6.44
C HIS A 14 -6.85 2.27 6.95
N LEU A 15 -6.60 1.33 6.04
CA LEU A 15 -6.04 0.04 6.43
C LEU A 15 -4.55 0.21 6.74
N ASN A 16 -4.19 0.23 8.02
CA ASN A 16 -2.79 0.09 8.43
C ASN A 16 -2.36 -1.35 8.14
N LEU A 17 -1.29 -1.55 7.36
CA LEU A 17 -0.83 -2.89 6.95
C LEU A 17 -0.75 -3.91 8.11
N PRO A 18 -0.22 -3.55 9.29
CA PRO A 18 -0.12 -4.49 10.41
C PRO A 18 -1.44 -5.09 10.89
N VAL A 19 -2.58 -4.46 10.59
CA VAL A 19 -3.90 -5.01 10.89
C VAL A 19 -4.11 -6.39 10.25
N LEU A 20 -3.49 -6.65 9.09
CA LEU A 20 -3.62 -7.92 8.35
C LEU A 20 -3.21 -9.15 9.18
N TRP A 21 -2.13 -9.04 9.97
CA TRP A 21 -1.62 -10.14 10.78
C TRP A 21 -1.86 -9.96 12.28
N SER A 22 -2.00 -8.73 12.77
CA SER A 22 -2.35 -8.49 14.18
C SER A 22 -3.83 -8.72 14.47
N HIS A 23 -4.72 -8.59 13.48
CA HIS A 23 -6.17 -8.81 13.64
C HIS A 23 -6.77 -9.52 12.40
N PRO A 24 -6.44 -10.80 12.18
CA PRO A 24 -6.94 -11.56 11.02
C PRO A 24 -8.47 -11.58 10.98
N GLY A 25 -9.05 -11.29 9.81
CA GLY A 25 -10.51 -11.29 9.60
C GLY A 25 -11.23 -10.01 10.02
N LEU A 26 -10.54 -9.01 10.59
CA LEU A 26 -11.15 -7.72 10.95
C LEU A 26 -11.62 -6.91 9.72
N VAL A 27 -10.98 -7.16 8.57
CA VAL A 27 -11.17 -6.35 7.36
C VAL A 27 -11.45 -7.25 6.18
N ASP A 28 -12.54 -6.95 5.48
CA ASP A 28 -12.82 -7.48 4.15
C ASP A 28 -11.93 -6.76 3.13
N LEU A 29 -10.92 -7.48 2.63
CA LEU A 29 -9.89 -6.93 1.73
C LEU A 29 -10.43 -6.46 0.39
N GLU A 30 -11.58 -6.99 -0.06
CA GLU A 30 -12.22 -6.57 -1.31
C GLU A 30 -12.86 -5.19 -1.19
N ARG A 31 -13.21 -4.79 0.04
CA ARG A 31 -13.87 -3.51 0.32
C ARG A 31 -12.90 -2.39 0.64
N VAL A 32 -11.63 -2.71 0.90
CA VAL A 32 -10.59 -1.73 1.28
C VAL A 32 -10.42 -0.70 0.18
N LYS A 33 -10.45 0.58 0.58
CA LYS A 33 -10.31 1.74 -0.31
C LYS A 33 -8.96 2.41 -0.20
N VAL A 34 -8.35 2.39 0.98
CA VAL A 34 -7.07 3.05 1.24
C VAL A 34 -6.20 2.15 2.09
N VAL A 35 -4.96 1.96 1.64
CA VAL A 35 -3.93 1.17 2.33
C VAL A 35 -2.82 2.12 2.80
N HIS A 36 -2.42 1.97 4.05
CA HIS A 36 -1.33 2.72 4.66
C HIS A 36 -0.14 1.81 4.93
N TYR A 37 0.91 2.00 4.13
CA TYR A 37 2.18 1.28 4.19
C TYR A 37 3.10 1.88 5.27
N CYS A 38 2.82 1.54 6.52
CA CYS A 38 3.40 2.19 7.71
C CYS A 38 4.50 1.39 8.42
N ILE A 39 5.08 0.37 7.77
CA ILE A 39 6.14 -0.47 8.34
C ILE A 39 7.33 -0.58 7.38
N ILE A 40 8.52 -0.88 7.91
CA ILE A 40 9.72 -1.12 7.11
C ILE A 40 9.46 -2.24 6.09
N GLY A 41 9.97 -2.09 4.87
CA GLY A 41 9.74 -3.00 3.76
C GLY A 41 8.35 -2.93 3.12
N SER A 42 7.36 -2.26 3.74
CA SER A 42 5.99 -2.25 3.20
C SER A 42 5.78 -1.28 2.03
N LYS A 43 6.60 -0.24 1.91
CA LYS A 43 6.45 0.74 0.83
C LYS A 43 6.62 0.03 -0.52
N PRO A 44 5.64 0.10 -1.45
CA PRO A 44 5.70 -0.66 -2.70
C PRO A 44 6.95 -0.40 -3.56
N TRP A 45 7.48 0.82 -3.52
CA TRP A 45 8.71 1.21 -4.23
C TRP A 45 10.02 0.76 -3.58
N GLU A 46 9.98 0.26 -2.34
CA GLU A 46 11.12 -0.31 -1.60
C GLU A 46 10.90 -1.79 -1.24
N TYR A 47 9.82 -2.39 -1.73
CA TYR A 47 9.41 -3.73 -1.33
C TYR A 47 10.38 -4.82 -1.85
N THR A 48 11.00 -5.55 -0.92
CA THR A 48 11.85 -6.72 -1.20
C THR A 48 11.17 -8.04 -0.86
N GLY A 49 10.19 -8.03 0.05
CA GLY A 49 9.54 -9.23 0.59
C GLY A 49 10.32 -9.93 1.72
N GLU A 50 11.50 -9.43 2.10
CA GLU A 50 12.38 -10.07 3.10
C GLU A 50 12.05 -9.66 4.53
N GLU A 51 11.43 -8.50 4.72
CA GLU A 51 11.09 -7.97 6.04
C GLU A 51 9.95 -8.77 6.70
N PRO A 52 9.83 -8.78 8.05
CA PRO A 52 8.84 -9.58 8.75
C PRO A 52 7.40 -9.35 8.27
N ASN A 53 6.71 -10.44 7.94
CA ASN A 53 5.33 -10.47 7.41
C ASN A 53 5.17 -9.89 6.00
N MET A 54 6.25 -9.49 5.31
CA MET A 54 6.15 -9.00 3.93
C MET A 54 5.97 -10.15 2.95
N ASP A 55 6.35 -11.38 3.30
CA ASP A 55 6.21 -12.59 2.48
C ASP A 55 4.75 -13.03 2.25
N ARG A 56 3.78 -12.43 2.95
CA ARG A 56 2.36 -12.78 2.89
C ARG A 56 1.71 -12.45 1.54
N GLU A 57 0.77 -13.30 1.12
CA GLU A 57 0.05 -13.12 -0.15
C GLU A 57 -0.88 -11.90 -0.17
N ASP A 58 -1.49 -11.54 0.95
CA ASP A 58 -2.31 -10.33 1.05
C ASP A 58 -1.46 -9.05 0.91
N VAL A 59 -0.25 -9.03 1.46
CA VAL A 59 0.72 -7.94 1.28
C VAL A 59 1.18 -7.86 -0.17
N LYS A 60 1.61 -8.98 -0.76
CA LYS A 60 2.01 -9.07 -2.18
C LYS A 60 0.90 -8.58 -3.12
N MET A 61 -0.35 -8.94 -2.83
CA MET A 61 -1.52 -8.45 -3.59
C MET A 61 -1.60 -6.91 -3.56
N PHE A 62 -1.48 -6.28 -2.39
CA PHE A 62 -1.54 -4.82 -2.30
C PHE A 62 -0.35 -4.14 -2.98
N VAL A 63 0.86 -4.69 -2.85
CA VAL A 63 2.05 -4.20 -3.54
C VAL A 63 1.85 -4.29 -5.05
N LYS A 64 1.34 -5.41 -5.55
CA LYS A 64 1.02 -5.59 -6.98
C LYS A 64 0.00 -4.56 -7.45
N LYS A 65 -1.12 -4.38 -6.74
CA LYS A 65 -2.15 -3.37 -7.10
C LYS A 65 -1.56 -1.97 -7.19
N TRP A 66 -0.66 -1.60 -6.28
CA TRP A 66 0.04 -0.32 -6.33
C TRP A 66 0.90 -0.18 -7.59
N TRP A 67 1.64 -1.23 -7.95
CA TRP A 67 2.46 -1.26 -9.16
C TRP A 67 1.64 -1.26 -10.45
N ASP A 68 0.52 -1.98 -10.48
CA ASP A 68 -0.41 -1.98 -11.61
C ASP A 68 -0.90 -0.55 -11.89
N ILE A 69 -1.26 0.20 -10.83
CA ILE A 69 -1.64 1.62 -10.96
C ILE A 69 -0.43 2.47 -11.39
N TYR A 70 0.72 2.31 -10.74
CA TYR A 70 1.90 3.13 -11.06
C TYR A 70 2.37 2.93 -12.51
N ASN A 71 2.25 1.72 -13.05
CA ASN A 71 2.66 1.39 -14.42
C ASN A 71 1.54 1.58 -15.45
N ASP A 72 0.34 2.00 -15.05
CA ASP A 72 -0.76 2.28 -15.96
C ASP A 72 -0.38 3.44 -16.90
N GLU A 73 -0.30 3.14 -18.20
CA GLU A 73 0.06 4.09 -19.26
C GLU A 73 -1.05 5.11 -19.55
N SER A 74 -2.30 4.81 -19.17
CA SER A 74 -3.43 5.73 -19.31
C SER A 74 -3.33 6.91 -18.34
N LEU A 75 -2.58 6.76 -17.26
CA LEU A 75 -2.31 7.82 -16.31
C LEU A 75 -1.34 8.83 -16.96
N LYS A 76 -1.89 10.01 -17.29
CA LYS A 76 -1.10 11.12 -17.82
C LYS A 76 -0.36 11.80 -16.70
N PHE A 77 0.94 11.54 -16.61
CA PHE A 77 1.81 12.28 -15.70
C PHE A 77 2.50 13.42 -16.43
N GLY A 78 2.81 14.49 -15.68
CA GLY A 78 3.62 15.59 -16.20
C GLY A 78 5.02 15.12 -16.60
N GLU A 79 5.66 15.86 -17.50
CA GLU A 79 6.97 15.51 -18.07
C GLU A 79 8.04 15.20 -17.02
N ALA A 80 8.13 16.03 -15.98
CA ALA A 80 9.04 15.80 -14.86
C ALA A 80 8.82 14.43 -14.19
N LEU A 81 7.57 14.03 -13.98
CA LEU A 81 7.27 12.76 -13.34
C LEU A 81 7.55 11.57 -14.27
N ASN A 82 7.42 11.73 -15.59
CA ASN A 82 7.82 10.70 -16.55
C ASN A 82 9.33 10.43 -16.53
N ILE A 83 10.15 11.47 -16.30
CA ILE A 83 11.60 11.32 -16.10
C ILE A 83 11.87 10.53 -14.81
N TRP A 84 11.21 10.90 -13.70
CA TRP A 84 11.35 10.18 -12.42
C TRP A 84 10.86 8.74 -12.49
N LYS A 85 9.80 8.46 -13.25
CA LYS A 85 9.30 7.11 -13.49
C LYS A 85 10.36 6.23 -14.15
N LYS A 86 10.97 6.73 -15.22
CA LYS A 86 12.07 6.05 -15.91
C LYS A 86 13.28 5.82 -15.00
N PHE A 87 13.62 6.82 -14.18
CA PHE A 87 14.69 6.70 -13.19
C PHE A 87 14.40 5.55 -12.19
N LEU A 88 13.22 5.54 -11.58
CA LEU A 88 12.83 4.52 -10.60
C LEU A 88 12.75 3.11 -11.21
N GLN A 89 12.34 2.98 -12.47
CA GLN A 89 12.33 1.69 -13.17
C GLN A 89 13.75 1.17 -13.44
N ASN A 90 14.69 2.04 -13.82
CA ASN A 90 16.07 1.66 -14.11
C ASN A 90 16.90 1.29 -12.87
N GLN A 91 16.51 1.71 -11.66
CA GLN A 91 17.19 1.34 -10.41
C GLN A 91 16.88 -0.09 -9.95
N ARG A 92 16.00 -0.82 -10.66
CA ARG A 92 15.52 -2.15 -10.29
C ARG A 92 16.01 -3.28 -11.22
N SER A 93 16.73 -2.97 -12.29
CA SER A 93 17.26 -3.92 -13.28
C SER A 93 18.71 -4.30 -13.00
#